data_AF-A0A7J6UE07-F1
#
_entry.id   AF-A0A7J6UE07-F1
#
_cell.length_a   1.000
_cell.length_b   1.000
_cell.length_c   1.000
_cell.angle_alpha   90.00
_cell.angle_beta   90.00
_cell.angle_gamma   90.00
#
_symmetry.space_group_name_H-M   'P 1'
#
loop_
_entity.id
_entity.type
_entity.pdbx_description
1 polymer ?
#
loop_
_entity_poly.entity_id
_entity_poly.type
_entity_poly.pdbx_seq_one_letter_code
_entity_poly.pdbx_strand_id
1 'polypeptide(L)'
;GSKSFYLYDLNSTHGTMVDGKKIPPGEFVEVHVGDQVQFSSTAPKLTLVIQGPEELQPQETEVDLTAFREEAQSEREVERQRHERDRERRRAMRQQERADRRVEKIAAVVGAAHPSSTAPSAASTGCVFRGVREDDGLEEAMMEADAQDELTKELDVFDETGLQIDTRKLEQLQLNDKQRQLLLKIADKRRKLESNRQMLETAQMEAGGGP
;
A
#
# COMPACT_ATOMS: atom_id res chain seq x y z
N GLY A 1 37.92 -12.67 -40.90
CA GLY A 1 36.51 -13.06 -41.08
C GLY A 1 35.93 -13.25 -39.71
N SER A 2 34.84 -12.58 -39.39
CA SER A 2 34.07 -12.85 -38.17
C SER A 2 33.64 -14.32 -38.20
N LYS A 3 33.88 -15.05 -37.10
CA LYS A 3 33.37 -16.41 -36.93
C LYS A 3 32.02 -16.26 -36.24
N SER A 4 30.93 -16.59 -36.91
CA SER A 4 29.60 -16.64 -36.28
C SER A 4 29.23 -18.08 -35.97
N PHE A 5 28.51 -18.30 -34.87
CA PHE A 5 27.89 -19.58 -34.58
C PHE A 5 26.47 -19.59 -35.14
N TYR A 6 26.05 -20.74 -35.66
CA TYR A 6 24.70 -20.92 -36.17
C TYR A 6 24.09 -22.15 -35.50
N LEU A 7 22.83 -22.01 -35.11
CA LEU A 7 21.99 -23.07 -34.60
C LEU A 7 20.97 -23.45 -35.68
N TYR A 8 20.80 -24.74 -35.91
CA TYR A 8 19.84 -25.28 -36.87
C TYR A 8 19.00 -26.35 -36.20
N ASP A 9 17.70 -26.11 -36.07
CA ASP A 9 16.78 -27.09 -35.49
C ASP A 9 16.34 -28.10 -36.56
N LEU A 10 16.67 -29.38 -36.33
CA LEU A 10 16.35 -30.51 -37.21
C LEU A 10 14.89 -30.96 -37.07
N ASN A 11 13.96 -30.00 -37.04
CA ASN A 11 12.53 -30.22 -36.83
C ASN A 11 12.25 -31.04 -35.56
N SER A 12 12.87 -30.67 -34.43
CA SER A 12 12.64 -31.35 -33.16
C SER A 12 11.17 -31.29 -32.74
N THR A 13 10.64 -32.39 -32.20
CA THR A 13 9.22 -32.52 -31.82
C THR A 13 8.75 -31.45 -30.84
N HIS A 14 9.59 -31.13 -29.85
CA HIS A 14 9.30 -30.12 -28.83
C HIS A 14 9.82 -28.72 -29.21
N GLY A 15 10.66 -28.64 -30.25
CA GLY A 15 11.34 -27.42 -30.65
C GLY A 15 12.59 -27.13 -29.83
N THR A 16 13.37 -26.19 -30.35
CA THR A 16 14.55 -25.61 -29.70
C THR A 16 14.26 -24.16 -29.33
N MET A 17 14.76 -23.71 -28.18
CA MET A 17 14.63 -22.33 -27.71
C MET A 17 16.00 -21.71 -27.44
N VAL A 18 16.15 -20.42 -27.74
CA VAL A 18 17.32 -19.60 -27.44
C VAL A 18 16.86 -18.43 -26.57
N ASP A 19 17.45 -18.26 -25.39
CA ASP A 19 17.08 -17.23 -24.39
C ASP A 19 15.57 -17.15 -24.10
N GLY A 20 14.94 -18.33 -24.00
CA GLY A 20 13.51 -18.48 -23.75
C GLY A 20 12.60 -18.24 -24.97
N LYS A 21 13.16 -17.94 -26.14
CA LYS A 21 12.41 -17.75 -27.40
C LYS A 21 12.55 -18.98 -28.30
N LYS A 22 11.43 -19.54 -28.78
CA LYS A 22 11.44 -20.67 -29.71
C LYS A 22 11.93 -20.23 -31.09
N ILE A 23 12.91 -20.94 -31.63
CA ILE A 23 13.45 -20.67 -32.97
C ILE A 23 12.66 -21.41 -34.06
N PRO A 24 12.61 -20.88 -35.30
CA PRO A 24 11.98 -21.56 -36.42
C PRO A 24 12.74 -22.87 -36.78
N PRO A 25 12.03 -24.00 -36.98
CA PRO A 25 12.65 -25.24 -37.41
C PRO A 25 13.08 -25.15 -38.89
N GLY A 26 14.22 -25.76 -39.20
CA GLY A 26 14.72 -25.83 -40.58
C GLY A 26 15.42 -24.56 -41.09
N GLU A 27 15.70 -23.59 -40.21
CA GLU A 27 16.37 -22.32 -40.53
C GLU A 27 17.66 -22.17 -39.70
N PHE A 28 18.68 -21.54 -40.28
CA PHE A 28 19.91 -21.20 -39.56
C PHE A 28 19.70 -19.91 -38.78
N VAL A 29 19.75 -19.99 -37.46
CA VAL A 29 19.69 -18.85 -36.56
C VAL A 29 21.08 -18.55 -36.05
N GLU A 30 21.53 -17.30 -36.19
CA GLU A 30 22.80 -16.85 -35.62
C GLU A 30 22.69 -16.79 -34.10
N VAL A 31 23.70 -17.33 -33.41
CA VAL A 31 23.78 -17.42 -31.95
C VAL A 31 25.14 -16.93 -31.48
N HIS A 32 25.20 -16.43 -30.25
CA HIS A 32 26.39 -15.81 -29.69
C HIS A 32 26.89 -16.52 -28.43
N VAL A 33 28.12 -16.22 -28.04
CA VAL A 33 28.66 -16.69 -26.75
C VAL A 33 27.86 -16.05 -25.62
N GLY A 34 27.35 -16.89 -24.72
CA GLY A 34 26.49 -16.49 -23.60
C GLY A 34 25.02 -16.88 -23.76
N ASP A 35 24.55 -17.10 -24.99
CA ASP A 35 23.15 -17.48 -25.26
C ASP A 35 22.84 -18.84 -24.62
N GLN A 36 21.62 -18.94 -24.08
CA GLN A 36 21.10 -20.16 -23.46
C GLN A 36 20.23 -20.92 -24.44
N VAL A 37 20.66 -22.13 -24.82
CA VAL A 37 19.94 -23.02 -25.71
C VAL A 37 19.23 -24.10 -24.92
N GLN A 38 17.92 -24.23 -25.09
CA GLN A 38 17.10 -25.26 -24.45
C GLN A 38 16.53 -26.21 -25.49
N PHE A 39 16.78 -27.50 -25.29
CA PHE A 39 16.23 -28.56 -26.13
C PHE A 39 15.07 -29.20 -25.37
N SER A 40 13.84 -29.02 -25.88
CA SER A 40 12.56 -29.41 -25.25
C SER A 40 11.97 -28.42 -24.24
N SER A 41 10.66 -28.16 -24.38
CA SER A 41 9.85 -27.31 -23.50
C SER A 41 9.46 -27.95 -22.17
N THR A 42 9.65 -29.27 -22.02
CA THR A 42 9.14 -30.02 -20.85
C THR A 42 10.20 -30.36 -19.80
N ALA A 43 11.48 -30.23 -20.13
CA ALA A 43 12.58 -30.58 -19.23
C ALA A 43 13.56 -29.40 -19.08
N PRO A 44 13.43 -28.56 -18.04
CA PRO A 44 14.36 -27.45 -17.78
C PRO A 44 15.81 -27.90 -17.54
N LYS A 45 16.03 -29.21 -17.37
CA LYS A 45 17.33 -29.84 -17.13
C LYS A 45 18.27 -29.83 -18.33
N LEU A 46 17.79 -29.58 -19.55
CA LEU A 46 18.63 -29.60 -20.77
C LEU A 46 18.82 -28.19 -21.34
N THR A 47 19.30 -27.28 -20.49
CA THR A 47 19.77 -25.95 -20.89
C THR A 47 21.27 -26.00 -21.09
N LEU A 48 21.74 -25.65 -22.29
CA LEU A 48 23.15 -25.51 -22.62
C LEU A 48 23.48 -24.02 -22.77
N VAL A 49 24.67 -23.62 -22.34
CA VAL A 49 25.18 -22.26 -22.56
C VAL A 49 26.26 -22.33 -23.63
N ILE A 50 26.18 -21.46 -24.63
CA ILE A 50 27.22 -21.37 -25.66
C ILE A 50 28.45 -20.73 -25.04
N GLN A 51 29.54 -21.48 -24.95
CA GLN A 51 30.83 -21.01 -24.44
C GLN A 51 31.84 -20.87 -25.57
N GLY A 52 32.59 -19.77 -25.56
CA GLY A 52 33.61 -19.47 -26.55
C GLY A 52 34.53 -18.32 -26.11
N PRO A 53 35.61 -18.05 -26.86
CA PRO A 53 36.50 -16.92 -26.58
C PRO A 53 35.76 -15.58 -26.69
N GLU A 54 36.17 -14.61 -25.86
CA GLU A 54 35.58 -13.26 -25.74
C GLU A 54 35.48 -12.51 -27.08
N GLU A 55 36.38 -12.81 -28.03
CA GLU A 55 36.39 -12.25 -29.38
C GLU A 55 35.12 -12.54 -30.20
N LEU A 56 34.28 -13.48 -29.74
CA LEU A 56 33.03 -13.91 -30.37
C LEU A 56 31.78 -13.49 -29.56
N GLN A 57 31.96 -12.66 -28.52
CA GLN A 57 30.84 -12.05 -27.83
C GLN A 57 30.14 -11.04 -28.77
N PRO A 58 28.80 -10.92 -28.69
CA PRO A 58 28.10 -9.90 -29.44
C PRO A 58 28.63 -8.54 -28.98
N GLN A 59 28.81 -7.61 -29.92
CA GLN A 59 29.05 -6.22 -29.53
C GLN A 59 27.88 -5.79 -28.65
N GLU A 60 28.14 -5.40 -27.41
CA GLU A 60 27.15 -4.82 -26.52
C GLU A 60 26.53 -3.63 -27.24
N THR A 61 25.34 -3.81 -27.82
CA THR A 61 24.58 -2.71 -28.38
C THR A 61 24.11 -1.87 -27.19
N GLU A 62 24.32 -0.55 -27.27
CA GLU A 62 23.77 0.38 -26.29
C GLU A 62 22.26 0.18 -26.23
N VAL A 63 21.80 -0.53 -25.20
CA VAL A 63 20.38 -0.71 -24.94
C VAL A 63 19.81 0.69 -24.72
N ASP A 64 18.77 1.06 -25.48
CA ASP A 64 18.13 2.35 -25.32
C ASP A 64 17.36 2.38 -23.98
N LEU A 65 18.09 2.78 -22.93
CA LEU A 65 17.59 2.89 -21.57
C LEU A 65 16.49 3.95 -21.44
N THR A 66 16.27 4.78 -22.46
CA THR A 66 15.24 5.82 -22.45
C THR A 66 13.84 5.22 -22.51
N ALA A 67 13.59 4.27 -23.42
CA ALA A 67 12.30 3.60 -23.57
C ALA A 67 11.89 2.86 -22.29
N PHE A 68 12.83 2.14 -21.66
CA PHE A 68 12.57 1.45 -20.39
C PHE A 68 12.24 2.41 -19.25
N ARG A 69 12.87 3.59 -19.21
CA ARG A 69 12.57 4.60 -18.19
C ARG A 69 11.20 5.21 -18.41
N GLU A 70 10.81 5.46 -19.65
CA GLU A 70 9.50 6.02 -19.99
C GLU A 70 8.36 5.04 -19.64
N GLU A 71 8.52 3.76 -19.98
CA GLU A 71 7.55 2.72 -19.66
C GLU A 71 7.38 2.61 -18.13
N ALA A 72 8.48 2.53 -17.39
CA ALA A 72 8.45 2.49 -15.93
C ALA A 72 7.82 3.74 -15.30
N GLN A 73 8.00 4.93 -15.89
CA GLN A 73 7.36 6.15 -15.42
C GLN A 73 5.85 6.14 -15.70
N SER A 74 5.44 5.64 -16.87
CA SER A 74 4.04 5.56 -17.27
C SER A 74 3.26 4.60 -16.37
N GLU A 75 3.83 3.44 -16.05
CA GLU A 75 3.22 2.44 -15.17
C GLU A 75 3.02 3.00 -13.75
N ARG A 76 4.04 3.67 -13.22
CA ARG A 76 3.96 4.34 -11.90
C ARG A 76 2.89 5.44 -11.86
N GLU A 77 2.69 6.16 -12.96
CA GLU A 77 1.64 7.19 -13.04
C GLU A 77 0.24 6.56 -13.07
N VAL A 78 0.05 5.49 -13.85
CA VAL A 78 -1.21 4.74 -13.89
C VAL A 78 -1.55 4.18 -12.52
N GLU A 79 -0.57 3.63 -11.80
CA GLU A 79 -0.76 3.10 -10.46
C GLU A 79 -1.13 4.21 -9.45
N ARG A 80 -0.43 5.36 -9.49
CA ARG A 80 -0.79 6.53 -8.68
C ARG A 80 -2.23 6.98 -8.91
N GLN A 81 -2.64 7.09 -10.17
CA GLN A 81 -4.01 7.50 -10.51
C GLN A 81 -5.05 6.48 -10.05
N ARG A 82 -4.77 5.18 -10.18
CA ARG A 82 -5.67 4.13 -9.66
C ARG A 82 -5.85 4.25 -8.15
N HIS A 83 -4.76 4.42 -7.42
CA HIS A 83 -4.80 4.55 -5.98
C HIS A 83 -5.48 5.85 -5.52
N GLU A 84 -5.27 6.97 -6.21
CA GLU A 84 -5.96 8.22 -5.92
C GLU A 84 -7.47 8.11 -6.16
N ARG A 85 -7.89 7.47 -7.26
CA ARG A 85 -9.31 7.21 -7.53
C ARG A 85 -9.95 6.31 -6.47
N ASP A 86 -9.25 5.29 -5.99
CA ASP A 86 -9.77 4.45 -4.90
C ASP A 86 -9.90 5.24 -3.58
N ARG A 87 -8.90 6.09 -3.27
CA ARG A 87 -8.95 7.00 -2.12
C ARG A 87 -10.12 7.97 -2.20
N GLU A 88 -10.37 8.59 -3.34
CA GLU A 88 -11.53 9.46 -3.53
C GLU A 88 -12.84 8.71 -3.40
N ARG A 89 -12.96 7.52 -4.00
CA ARG A 89 -14.16 6.68 -3.89
C ARG A 89 -14.47 6.35 -2.43
N ARG A 90 -13.47 5.97 -1.65
CA ARG A 90 -13.62 5.70 -0.21
C ARG A 90 -14.02 6.95 0.57
N ARG A 91 -13.43 8.11 0.25
CA ARG A 91 -13.80 9.39 0.88
C ARG A 91 -15.25 9.78 0.56
N ALA A 92 -15.69 9.64 -0.68
CA ALA A 92 -17.06 9.94 -1.10
C ALA A 92 -18.08 9.03 -0.40
N MET A 93 -17.78 7.72 -0.31
CA MET A 93 -18.63 6.77 0.41
C MET A 93 -18.78 7.16 1.90
N ARG A 94 -17.68 7.50 2.56
CA ARG A 94 -17.70 7.98 3.97
C ARG A 94 -18.50 9.28 4.12
N GLN A 95 -18.43 10.18 3.15
CA GLN A 95 -19.21 11.42 3.19
C GLN A 95 -20.71 11.18 3.01
N GLN A 96 -21.10 10.27 2.11
CA GLN A 96 -22.49 9.86 1.94
C GLN A 96 -23.04 9.20 3.20
N GLU A 97 -22.31 8.25 3.79
CA GLU A 97 -22.72 7.59 5.03
C GLU A 97 -22.91 8.60 6.17
N ARG A 98 -22.01 9.58 6.30
CA ARG A 98 -22.15 10.69 7.27
C ARG A 98 -23.37 11.56 6.98
N ALA A 99 -23.68 11.82 5.72
CA ALA A 99 -24.86 12.60 5.34
C ALA A 99 -26.15 11.84 5.67
N ASP A 100 -26.21 10.55 5.36
CA ASP A 100 -27.35 9.68 5.65
C ASP A 100 -27.58 9.58 7.16
N ARG A 101 -26.51 9.39 7.96
CA ARG A 101 -26.59 9.43 9.44
C ARG A 101 -27.11 10.76 9.96
N ARG A 102 -26.75 11.89 9.32
CA ARG A 102 -27.25 13.22 9.71
C ARG A 102 -28.72 13.37 9.39
N VAL A 103 -29.17 12.90 8.22
CA VAL A 103 -30.58 12.91 7.82
C VAL A 103 -31.40 12.06 8.78
N GLU A 104 -30.92 10.86 9.13
CA GLU A 104 -31.58 9.96 10.08
C GLU A 104 -31.72 10.60 11.47
N LYS A 105 -30.65 11.24 11.98
CA LYS A 105 -30.69 11.98 13.26
C LYS A 105 -31.68 13.15 13.21
N ILE A 106 -31.72 13.91 12.11
CA ILE A 106 -32.68 15.02 11.94
C ILE A 106 -34.12 14.46 11.89
N ALA A 107 -34.36 13.37 11.18
CA ALA A 107 -35.66 12.72 11.11
C ALA A 107 -36.13 12.20 12.48
N ALA A 108 -35.22 11.67 13.31
CA ALA A 108 -35.55 11.24 14.67
C ALA A 108 -35.96 12.42 15.58
N VAL A 109 -35.27 13.56 15.47
CA VAL A 109 -35.61 14.78 16.24
C VAL A 109 -36.95 15.39 15.78
N VAL A 110 -37.21 15.42 14.47
CA VAL A 110 -38.47 15.95 13.90
C VAL A 110 -39.65 15.01 14.13
N GLY A 111 -39.44 13.70 14.07
CA GLY A 111 -40.46 12.68 14.36
C GLY A 111 -40.91 12.64 15.83
N ALA A 112 -40.07 13.13 16.75
CA ALA A 112 -40.44 13.30 18.15
C ALA A 112 -41.33 14.54 18.41
N ALA A 113 -41.61 15.38 17.40
CA ALA A 113 -42.29 16.65 17.61
C ALA A 113 -43.84 16.60 17.61
N HIS A 114 -44.54 15.57 17.10
CA HIS A 114 -46.03 15.43 17.18
C HIS A 114 -46.48 13.96 17.04
N PRO A 115 -47.53 13.42 17.74
CA PRO A 115 -48.80 14.04 18.21
C PRO A 115 -48.95 13.98 19.75
N SER A 116 -49.87 14.60 20.50
CA SER A 116 -51.20 15.19 20.28
C SER A 116 -51.54 16.15 21.45
N SER A 117 -52.42 17.11 21.18
CA SER A 117 -53.06 18.03 22.13
C SER A 117 -53.88 17.33 23.25
N THR A 118 -53.58 17.63 24.51
CA THR A 118 -54.54 17.96 25.59
C THR A 118 -53.76 18.59 26.77
N ALA A 119 -54.29 19.67 27.33
CA ALA A 119 -53.77 20.36 28.53
C ALA A 119 -54.97 20.72 29.45
N PRO A 120 -54.81 21.20 30.71
CA PRO A 120 -53.57 21.47 31.47
C PRO A 120 -53.60 20.96 32.95
N SER A 121 -52.43 20.81 33.59
CA SER A 121 -52.29 20.99 35.05
C SER A 121 -50.83 21.26 35.43
N ALA A 122 -50.64 22.13 36.42
CA ALA A 122 -49.45 22.92 36.67
C ALA A 122 -48.33 22.21 37.46
N ALA A 123 -47.10 22.63 37.14
CA ALA A 123 -46.01 22.99 38.05
C ALA A 123 -44.70 22.19 37.99
N SER A 124 -43.63 22.99 37.92
CA SER A 124 -42.23 22.76 38.26
C SER A 124 -41.29 22.19 37.19
N THR A 125 -40.74 23.14 36.44
CA THR A 125 -39.30 23.42 36.31
C THR A 125 -38.35 22.23 36.10
N GLY A 126 -37.78 22.17 34.89
CA GLY A 126 -36.48 21.54 34.66
C GLY A 126 -36.46 20.50 33.54
N CYS A 127 -36.68 20.93 32.29
CA CYS A 127 -36.25 20.11 31.14
C CYS A 127 -34.72 20.13 31.11
N VAL A 128 -34.10 19.13 31.72
CA VAL A 128 -32.67 18.87 31.55
C VAL A 128 -32.52 18.21 30.18
N PHE A 129 -32.14 19.03 29.20
CA PHE A 129 -31.56 18.59 27.94
C PHE A 129 -30.40 17.66 28.27
N ARG A 130 -30.66 16.35 28.27
CA ARG A 130 -29.61 15.34 28.41
C ARG A 130 -28.89 15.29 27.07
N GLY A 131 -27.93 16.19 26.91
CA GLY A 131 -27.02 16.21 25.78
C GLY A 131 -26.52 14.79 25.54
N VAL A 132 -26.76 14.30 24.32
CA VAL A 132 -26.15 13.08 23.83
C VAL A 132 -24.65 13.29 23.96
N ARG A 133 -24.02 12.56 24.88
CA ARG A 133 -22.57 12.56 25.02
C ARG A 133 -21.99 12.14 23.67
N GLU A 134 -21.18 13.02 23.12
CA GLU A 134 -20.34 12.77 21.96
C GLU A 134 -19.34 11.68 22.33
N ASP A 135 -19.68 10.42 22.05
CA ASP A 135 -18.69 9.35 21.95
C ASP A 135 -17.99 9.48 20.58
N ASP A 136 -17.33 10.62 20.34
CA ASP A 136 -16.52 10.88 19.15
C ASP A 136 -15.09 10.30 19.28
N GLY A 137 -14.83 9.50 20.32
CA GLY A 137 -13.50 8.97 20.66
C GLY A 137 -13.19 7.55 20.15
N LEU A 138 -14.12 6.88 19.46
CA LEU A 138 -13.95 5.48 19.04
C LEU A 138 -13.72 5.27 17.54
N GLU A 139 -13.99 6.26 16.68
CA GLU A 139 -13.76 6.16 15.23
C GLU A 139 -12.33 6.53 14.81
N GLU A 140 -11.58 7.31 15.61
CA GLU A 140 -10.18 7.68 15.32
C GLU A 140 -9.24 6.46 15.44
N ALA A 141 -9.55 5.52 16.34
CA ALA A 141 -8.80 4.26 16.50
C ALA A 141 -9.00 3.27 15.32
N MET A 142 -10.15 3.32 14.64
CA MET A 142 -10.40 2.50 13.44
C MET A 142 -9.69 3.04 12.19
N MET A 143 -9.42 4.35 12.14
CA MET A 143 -8.59 4.94 11.09
C MET A 143 -7.09 4.63 11.25
N GLU A 144 -6.65 4.30 12.47
CA GLU A 144 -5.25 3.91 12.74
C GLU A 144 -5.03 2.40 12.49
N ALA A 145 -6.04 1.56 12.69
CA ALA A 145 -5.98 0.12 12.40
C ALA A 145 -5.92 -0.17 10.89
N ASP A 146 -6.71 0.51 10.07
CA ASP A 146 -6.70 0.31 8.61
C ASP A 146 -5.42 0.84 7.94
N ALA A 147 -4.81 1.90 8.50
CA ALA A 147 -3.54 2.44 8.01
C ALA A 147 -2.34 1.59 8.44
N GLN A 148 -2.43 0.93 9.60
CA GLN A 148 -1.44 -0.06 10.05
C GLN A 148 -1.53 -1.36 9.23
N ASP A 149 -2.73 -1.76 8.79
CA ASP A 149 -2.95 -2.95 7.96
C ASP A 149 -2.50 -2.79 6.50
N GLU A 150 -2.40 -1.57 5.96
CA GLU A 150 -1.76 -1.34 4.65
C GLU A 150 -0.24 -1.23 4.76
N LEU A 151 0.29 -0.69 5.88
CA LEU A 151 1.72 -0.62 6.13
C LEU A 151 2.34 -1.99 6.46
N THR A 152 1.59 -2.90 7.09
CA THR A 152 2.02 -4.28 7.37
C THR A 152 1.96 -5.18 6.14
N LYS A 153 1.11 -4.87 5.15
CA LYS A 153 1.07 -5.60 3.86
C LYS A 153 2.21 -5.25 2.91
N GLU A 154 2.87 -4.10 3.10
CA GLU A 154 4.09 -3.71 2.36
C GLU A 154 5.40 -4.11 3.08
N LEU A 155 5.31 -4.76 4.24
CA LEU A 155 6.46 -5.20 5.05
C LEU A 155 6.81 -6.69 4.87
N ASP A 156 6.18 -7.38 3.93
CA ASP A 156 6.64 -8.67 3.44
C ASP A 156 7.78 -8.46 2.43
N VAL A 157 8.96 -8.26 3.02
CA VAL A 157 10.26 -8.18 2.37
C VAL A 157 10.63 -9.55 1.76
N PHE A 158 10.86 -9.57 0.44
CA PHE A 158 11.82 -10.39 -0.33
C PHE A 158 12.61 -11.48 0.45
N ASP A 159 12.67 -12.76 0.02
CA ASP A 159 13.09 -13.22 -1.32
C ASP A 159 12.72 -14.67 -1.72
N GLU A 160 12.26 -14.84 -2.96
CA GLU A 160 12.78 -15.85 -3.90
C GLU A 160 13.83 -15.25 -4.89
N THR A 161 14.16 -13.95 -4.79
CA THR A 161 14.90 -13.18 -5.82
C THR A 161 16.25 -12.55 -5.41
N GLY A 162 16.77 -12.80 -4.22
CA GLY A 162 18.13 -12.42 -3.81
C GLY A 162 18.47 -10.93 -3.59
N LEU A 163 17.52 -10.05 -3.20
CA LEU A 163 17.85 -8.70 -2.73
C LEU A 163 17.76 -8.60 -1.19
N GLN A 164 18.88 -8.90 -0.53
CA GLN A 164 19.01 -8.73 0.92
C GLN A 164 18.81 -7.27 1.34
N ILE A 165 17.82 -7.00 2.19
CA ILE A 165 17.78 -5.75 2.94
C ILE A 165 18.99 -5.74 3.89
N ASP A 166 19.94 -4.88 3.57
CA ASP A 166 21.18 -4.71 4.33
C ASP A 166 20.86 -4.06 5.69
N THR A 167 20.64 -4.88 6.71
CA THR A 167 20.24 -4.49 8.07
C THR A 167 21.21 -3.50 8.72
N ARG A 168 22.46 -3.44 8.25
CA ARG A 168 23.47 -2.46 8.67
C ARG A 168 23.12 -1.03 8.27
N LYS A 169 22.40 -0.84 7.14
CA LYS A 169 21.92 0.48 6.73
C LYS A 169 20.75 0.96 7.59
N LEU A 170 19.90 0.05 8.06
CA LEU A 170 18.80 0.35 8.98
C LEU A 170 19.31 0.88 10.33
N GLU A 171 20.39 0.31 10.85
CA GLU A 171 21.04 0.77 12.09
C GLU A 171 21.71 2.15 11.96
N GLN A 172 22.06 2.56 10.74
CA GLN A 172 22.70 3.84 10.44
C GLN A 172 21.71 4.96 10.06
N LEU A 173 20.41 4.66 9.95
CA LEU A 173 19.40 5.66 9.63
C LEU A 173 19.24 6.65 10.79
N GLN A 174 19.88 7.81 10.64
CA GLN A 174 19.58 8.96 11.49
C GLN A 174 18.15 9.42 11.20
N LEU A 175 17.38 9.58 12.28
CA LEU A 175 15.98 9.99 12.21
C LEU A 175 15.84 11.28 11.39
N ASN A 176 15.01 11.25 10.35
CA ASN A 176 14.78 12.38 9.45
C ASN A 176 14.11 13.53 10.23
N ASP A 177 14.37 14.78 9.86
CA ASP A 177 13.87 15.96 10.58
C ASP A 177 12.35 15.95 10.76
N LYS A 178 11.61 15.47 9.75
CA LYS A 178 10.15 15.31 9.84
C LYS A 178 9.74 14.30 10.92
N GLN A 179 10.47 13.20 11.04
CA GLN A 179 10.21 12.16 12.05
C GLN A 179 10.53 12.69 13.46
N ARG A 180 11.59 13.50 13.61
CA ARG A 180 11.94 14.13 14.89
C ARG A 180 10.86 15.11 15.34
N GLN A 181 10.37 15.94 14.41
CA GLN A 181 9.25 16.84 14.68
C GLN A 181 7.97 16.11 15.07
N LEU A 182 7.71 14.94 14.46
CA LEU A 182 6.55 14.13 14.79
C LEU A 182 6.66 13.54 16.20
N LEU A 183 7.84 13.04 16.59
CA LEU A 183 8.09 12.54 17.94
C LEU A 183 7.93 13.64 19.01
N LEU A 184 8.42 14.85 18.74
CA LEU A 184 8.21 16.00 19.62
C LEU A 184 6.71 16.30 19.80
N LYS A 185 5.94 16.32 18.71
CA LYS A 185 4.48 16.52 18.78
C LYS A 185 3.77 15.42 19.57
N ILE A 186 4.21 14.16 19.45
CA ILE A 186 3.65 13.05 20.23
C ILE A 186 3.96 13.23 21.72
N ALA A 187 5.19 13.61 22.07
CA ALA A 187 5.57 13.87 23.46
C ALA A 187 4.74 15.01 24.08
N ASP A 188 4.55 16.11 23.35
CA ASP A 188 3.71 17.22 23.80
C ASP A 188 2.25 16.81 23.98
N LYS A 189 1.70 16.01 23.06
CA LYS A 189 0.34 15.48 23.17
C LYS A 189 0.21 14.58 24.40
N ARG A 190 1.17 13.70 24.67
CA ARG A 190 1.17 12.83 25.86
C ARG A 190 1.17 13.63 27.15
N ARG A 191 2.00 14.68 27.25
CA ARG A 191 2.03 15.57 28.42
C ARG A 191 0.71 16.29 28.64
N LYS A 192 0.07 16.76 27.56
CA LYS A 192 -1.26 17.39 27.63
C LYS A 192 -2.33 16.40 28.08
N LEU A 193 -2.31 15.18 27.56
CA LEU A 193 -3.24 14.13 27.98
C LEU A 193 -3.07 13.78 29.46
N GLU A 194 -1.83 13.68 29.94
CA GLU A 194 -1.53 13.40 31.34
C GLU A 194 -1.99 14.54 32.26
N SER A 195 -1.75 15.80 31.87
CA SER A 195 -2.27 16.95 32.61
C SER A 195 -3.80 16.97 32.64
N ASN A 196 -4.47 16.68 31.52
CA ASN A 196 -5.93 16.62 31.46
C ASN A 196 -6.46 15.48 32.33
N ARG A 197 -5.78 14.33 32.34
CA ARG A 197 -6.11 13.19 33.19
C ARG A 197 -6.01 13.56 34.68
N GLN A 198 -4.95 14.23 35.09
CA GLN A 198 -4.78 14.69 36.47
C GLN A 198 -5.89 15.67 36.87
N MET A 199 -6.24 16.62 36.01
CA MET A 199 -7.33 17.56 36.27
C MET A 199 -8.70 16.86 36.39
N LEU A 200 -8.94 15.81 35.60
CA LEU A 200 -10.14 15.00 35.71
C LEU A 200 -10.17 14.21 37.02
N GLU A 201 -9.05 13.61 37.42
CA GLU A 201 -8.93 12.88 38.69
C GLU A 201 -9.13 13.81 39.89
N THR A 202 -8.58 15.04 39.89
CA THR A 202 -8.80 16.03 40.95
C THR A 202 -10.25 16.52 41.00
N ALA A 203 -10.86 16.81 39.85
CA ALA A 203 -12.26 17.25 39.79
C ALA A 203 -13.22 16.15 40.25
N GLN A 204 -12.91 14.88 39.99
CA GLN A 204 -13.69 13.74 40.49
C GLN A 204 -13.56 13.56 42.01
N MET A 205 -12.38 13.80 42.58
CA MET A 205 -12.19 13.79 44.05
C MET A 205 -12.95 14.95 44.73
N GLU A 206 -12.93 16.15 44.14
CA GLU A 206 -13.67 17.31 44.65
C GLU A 206 -15.20 17.13 44.54
N ALA A 207 -15.69 16.47 43.49
CA ALA A 207 -17.11 16.16 43.32
C ALA A 207 -17.59 14.98 44.19
N GLY A 208 -16.70 14.07 44.60
CA GLY A 208 -16.99 12.93 45.47
C GLY A 208 -16.81 13.22 46.97
N GLY A 209 -16.30 14.40 47.33
CA GLY A 209 -16.06 14.84 48.70
C GLY A 209 -16.98 15.97 49.14
N GLY A 210 -18.27 15.70 49.29
CA GLY A 210 -19.23 16.59 49.98
C GLY A 210 -19.81 15.89 51.22
N PRO A 211 -19.63 16.43 52.44
CA PRO A 211 -20.33 15.96 53.65
C PRO A 211 -21.84 16.25 53.62
#